data_AF-A0A9J5Y530-F1
#
_entry.id   AF-A0A9J5Y530-F1
#
_cell.length_a   1.000
_cell.length_b   1.000
_cell.length_c   1.000
_cell.angle_alpha   90.00
_cell.angle_beta   90.00
_cell.angle_gamma   90.00
#
_symmetry.space_group_name_H-M   'P 1'
#
loop_
_entity.id
_entity.type
_entity.pdbx_description
1 polymer ?
#
loop_
_entity_poly.entity_id
_entity_poly.type
_entity_poly.pdbx_seq_one_letter_code
_entity_poly.pdbx_strand_id
1 'polypeptide(L)'
;MFNEFKAIYTWESRYNLVIATTFERRASARLSGWLKKVQDTNQRPSWMLPHVFDELRQYLITDKFKAMSEQSKKAGGSLKGGSLHTGGAKTIGTIIR
;
A
#
# COMPACT_ATOMS: atom_id res chain seq x y z
N MET A 1 11.80 -3.54 12.46
CA MET A 1 11.75 -4.18 11.12
C MET A 1 13.05 -4.14 10.32
N PHE A 2 13.50 -3.03 9.71
CA PHE A 2 14.70 -3.10 8.84
C PHE A 2 16.00 -3.42 9.61
N ASN A 3 16.12 -2.99 10.87
CA ASN A 3 17.24 -3.37 11.74
C ASN A 3 17.24 -4.86 12.10
N GLU A 4 16.07 -5.45 12.37
CA GLU A 4 15.95 -6.92 12.58
C GLU A 4 16.31 -7.67 11.30
N PHE A 5 15.88 -7.16 10.14
CA PHE A 5 16.26 -7.72 8.84
C PHE A 5 17.79 -7.69 8.65
N LYS A 6 18.46 -6.58 8.99
CA LYS A 6 19.94 -6.49 8.99
C LYS A 6 20.62 -7.44 9.97
N ALA A 7 19.97 -7.79 11.09
CA ALA A 7 20.56 -8.70 12.07
C ALA A 7 20.61 -10.15 11.58
N ILE A 8 19.75 -10.52 10.62
CA ILE A 8 19.62 -11.89 10.10
C ILE A 8 20.39 -12.07 8.79
N TYR A 9 20.49 -11.00 7.99
CA TYR A 9 21.05 -11.06 6.63
C TYR A 9 22.25 -10.14 6.49
N THR A 10 23.30 -10.63 5.83
CA THR A 10 24.55 -9.90 5.58
C THR A 10 24.73 -9.57 4.10
N TRP A 11 25.26 -8.39 3.80
CA TRP A 11 25.58 -7.95 2.44
C TRP A 11 26.69 -6.88 2.45
N GLU A 12 27.30 -6.60 1.30
CA GLU A 12 28.29 -5.52 1.18
C GLU A 12 27.65 -4.14 1.37
N SER A 13 28.30 -3.27 2.15
CA SER A 13 27.79 -1.93 2.52
C SER A 13 27.37 -1.07 1.32
N ARG A 14 27.99 -1.26 0.15
CA ARG A 14 27.64 -0.59 -1.12
C ARG A 14 26.18 -0.82 -1.54
N TYR A 15 25.53 -1.89 -1.08
CA TYR A 15 24.14 -2.22 -1.41
C TYR A 15 23.12 -1.73 -0.38
N ASN A 16 23.56 -1.09 0.71
CA ASN A 16 22.68 -0.65 1.81
C ASN A 16 21.46 0.13 1.33
N LEU A 17 21.67 1.13 0.46
CA LEU A 17 20.59 1.98 -0.02
C LEU A 17 19.58 1.21 -0.88
N VAL A 18 20.06 0.37 -1.81
CA VAL A 18 19.20 -0.43 -2.70
C VAL A 18 18.41 -1.45 -1.90
N ILE A 19 19.03 -2.08 -0.90
CA ILE A 19 18.38 -3.08 -0.06
C ILE A 19 17.36 -2.43 0.87
N ALA A 20 17.69 -1.30 1.50
CA ALA A 20 16.76 -0.55 2.35
C ALA A 20 15.53 -0.09 1.57
N THR A 21 15.73 0.59 0.44
CA THR A 21 14.62 1.08 -0.41
C THR A 21 13.76 -0.07 -0.94
N THR A 22 14.39 -1.19 -1.34
CA THR A 22 13.65 -2.38 -1.79
C THR A 22 12.87 -3.04 -0.67
N PHE A 23 13.47 -3.14 0.53
CA PHE A 23 12.81 -3.67 1.72
C PHE A 23 11.57 -2.85 2.05
N GLU A 24 11.72 -1.52 2.18
CA GLU A 24 10.61 -0.63 2.53
C GLU A 24 9.49 -0.71 1.50
N ARG A 25 9.82 -0.68 0.20
CA ARG A 25 8.82 -0.84 -0.86
C ARG A 25 8.06 -2.16 -0.76
N ARG A 26 8.78 -3.27 -0.57
CA ARG A 26 8.17 -4.61 -0.50
C ARG A 26 7.37 -4.80 0.78
N ALA A 27 7.87 -4.31 1.92
CA ALA A 27 7.19 -4.34 3.20
C ALA A 27 5.89 -3.54 3.13
N SER A 28 5.94 -2.31 2.60
CA SER A 28 4.77 -1.46 2.40
C SER A 28 3.71 -2.12 1.52
N ALA A 29 4.11 -2.69 0.38
CA ALA A 29 3.18 -3.39 -0.53
C ALA A 29 2.54 -4.62 0.14
N ARG A 30 3.33 -5.42 0.88
CA ARG A 30 2.83 -6.59 1.60
C ARG A 30 1.87 -6.21 2.72
N LEU A 31 2.23 -5.23 3.55
CA LEU A 31 1.41 -4.75 4.65
C LEU A 31 0.09 -4.17 4.13
N SER A 32 0.14 -3.36 3.06
CA SER A 32 -1.07 -2.84 2.42
C SER A 32 -1.99 -3.95 1.92
N GLY A 33 -1.42 -4.98 1.28
CA GLY A 33 -2.18 -6.14 0.81
C GLY A 33 -2.80 -6.94 1.95
N TRP A 34 -2.06 -7.18 3.03
CA TRP A 34 -2.56 -7.87 4.22
C TRP A 34 -3.67 -7.08 4.91
N LEU A 35 -3.49 -5.77 5.12
CA LEU A 35 -4.52 -4.91 5.71
C LEU A 35 -5.78 -4.87 4.86
N LYS A 36 -5.64 -4.81 3.53
CA LYS A 36 -6.78 -4.90 2.62
C LYS A 36 -7.53 -6.23 2.76
N LYS A 37 -6.81 -7.36 2.82
CA LYS A 37 -7.44 -8.67 3.06
C LYS A 37 -8.18 -8.71 4.41
N VAL A 38 -7.61 -8.12 5.45
CA VAL A 38 -8.25 -8.02 6.77
C VAL A 38 -9.54 -7.18 6.68
N GLN A 39 -9.54 -6.09 5.93
CA GLN A 39 -10.73 -5.27 5.68
C GLN A 39 -11.80 -6.04 4.90
N ASP A 40 -11.42 -6.72 3.82
CA ASP A 40 -12.34 -7.42 2.93
C ASP A 40 -13.00 -8.63 3.61
N THR A 41 -12.23 -9.39 4.40
CA THR A 41 -12.73 -10.58 5.12
C THR A 41 -13.33 -10.25 6.46
N ASN A 42 -13.00 -9.09 7.02
CA ASN A 42 -13.29 -8.70 8.39
C ASN A 42 -12.85 -9.78 9.42
N GLN A 43 -11.83 -10.57 9.10
CA GLN A 43 -11.31 -11.63 9.98
C GLN A 43 -9.96 -11.24 10.58
N ARG A 44 -9.76 -11.54 11.87
CA ARG A 44 -8.48 -11.31 12.53
C ARG A 44 -7.45 -12.32 12.03
N PRO A 45 -6.31 -11.88 11.49
CA PRO A 45 -5.24 -12.79 11.11
C PRO A 45 -4.45 -13.24 12.35
N SER A 46 -3.82 -14.41 12.28
CA SER A 46 -3.08 -15.01 13.41
C SER A 46 -1.91 -14.15 13.90
N TRP A 47 -1.29 -13.36 13.02
CA TRP A 47 -0.17 -12.48 13.36
C TRP A 47 -0.59 -11.17 14.03
N MET A 48 -1.88 -10.82 14.04
CA MET A 48 -2.37 -9.58 14.64
C MET A 48 -2.94 -9.84 16.03
N LEU A 49 -2.48 -9.07 17.01
CA LEU A 49 -2.98 -9.16 18.37
C LEU A 49 -4.47 -8.75 18.43
N PRO A 50 -5.29 -9.38 19.29
CA PRO A 50 -6.73 -9.10 19.37
C PRO A 50 -7.06 -7.62 19.57
N HIS A 51 -6.40 -6.94 20.52
CA HIS A 51 -6.65 -5.52 20.80
C HIS A 51 -6.33 -4.61 19.61
N VAL A 52 -5.24 -4.89 18.89
CA VAL A 52 -4.86 -4.13 17.67
C VAL A 52 -5.91 -4.30 16.57
N PHE A 53 -6.47 -5.51 16.45
CA PHE A 53 -7.54 -5.76 15.48
C PHE A 53 -8.83 -5.01 15.82
N ASP A 54 -9.18 -4.94 17.11
CA ASP A 54 -10.35 -4.19 17.57
C ASP A 54 -10.19 -2.69 17.36
N GLU A 55 -9.01 -2.13 17.69
CA GLU A 55 -8.66 -0.73 17.40
C GLU A 55 -8.73 -0.43 15.89
N LEU A 56 -8.17 -1.32 15.06
CA LEU A 56 -8.24 -1.19 13.61
C LEU A 56 -9.69 -1.17 13.14
N ARG A 57 -10.55 -2.06 13.63
CA ARG A 57 -11.98 -2.07 13.28
C ARG A 57 -12.67 -0.77 13.65
N GLN A 58 -12.44 -0.27 14.86
CA GLN A 58 -13.01 1.01 15.32
C GLN A 58 -12.55 2.19 14.45
N TYR A 59 -11.28 2.20 14.06
CA TYR A 59 -10.76 3.21 13.15
C TYR A 59 -11.41 3.15 11.77
N LEU A 60 -11.58 1.94 11.21
CA LEU A 60 -12.15 1.74 9.87
C LEU A 60 -13.61 2.18 9.74
N ILE A 61 -14.39 2.13 10.83
CA ILE A 61 -15.79 2.61 10.82
C ILE A 61 -15.92 4.12 10.95
N THR A 62 -14.85 4.82 11.34
CA THR A 62 -14.85 6.27 11.53
C THR A 62 -15.10 6.99 10.21
N ASP A 63 -15.93 8.03 10.24
CA ASP A 63 -16.30 8.79 9.04
C ASP A 63 -15.09 9.41 8.32
N LYS A 64 -14.06 9.80 9.09
CA LYS A 64 -12.77 10.24 8.55
C LYS A 64 -12.16 9.20 7.62
N PHE A 65 -12.14 7.94 8.02
CA PHE A 65 -11.58 6.86 7.19
C PHE A 65 -12.45 6.59 5.96
N LYS A 66 -13.78 6.54 6.13
CA LYS A 66 -14.73 6.36 5.02
C LYS A 66 -14.58 7.45 3.98
N ALA A 67 -14.53 8.72 4.40
CA ALA A 67 -14.34 9.86 3.50
C ALA A 67 -13.02 9.76 2.70
N MET A 68 -11.91 9.40 3.35
CA MET A 68 -10.63 9.18 2.65
C MET A 68 -10.68 7.99 1.67
N SER A 69 -11.35 6.90 2.06
CA SER A 69 -11.52 5.73 1.21
C SER A 69 -12.35 6.05 -0.04
N GLU A 70 -13.45 6.77 0.13
CA GLU A 70 -14.29 7.22 -0.98
C GLU A 70 -13.57 8.19 -1.91
N GLN A 71 -12.82 9.15 -1.36
CA GLN A 71 -12.00 10.05 -2.15
C GLN A 71 -10.94 9.27 -2.96
N SER A 72 -10.31 8.27 -2.34
CA SER A 72 -9.33 7.41 -3.02
C SER A 72 -9.97 6.58 -4.13
N LYS A 73 -11.17 6.03 -3.91
CA LYS A 73 -11.95 5.32 -4.95
C LYS A 73 -12.31 6.25 -6.11
N LYS A 74 -12.75 7.48 -5.83
CA LYS A 74 -13.05 8.52 -6.85
C LYS A 74 -11.80 8.90 -7.65
N ALA A 75 -10.65 9.05 -6.98
CA ALA A 75 -9.38 9.34 -7.65
C ALA A 75 -8.93 8.19 -8.55
N GLY A 76 -9.09 6.93 -8.12
CA GLY A 76 -8.74 5.74 -8.91
C GLY A 76 -9.71 5.45 -10.08
N GLY A 77 -10.99 5.80 -9.93
CA GLY A 77 -12.00 5.67 -11.00
C GLY A 77 -12.03 6.83 -12.00
N SER A 78 -11.25 7.87 -11.77
CA SER A 78 -11.14 9.01 -12.68
C SER A 78 -10.38 8.60 -13.95
N LEU A 79 -11.07 8.58 -15.09
CA LEU A 79 -10.48 8.42 -16.43
C LEU A 79 -9.54 9.58 -16.83
N LYS A 80 -9.54 10.68 -16.06
CA LYS A 80 -8.52 11.73 -16.16
C LYS A 80 -7.21 11.22 -15.55
N GLY A 81 -6.50 10.43 -16.35
CA GLY A 81 -5.05 10.21 -16.35
C GLY A 81 -4.35 10.14 -14.99
N GLY A 82 -3.86 8.95 -14.66
CA GLY A 82 -2.84 8.77 -13.64
C GLY A 82 -1.70 9.77 -13.82
N SER A 83 -1.31 10.39 -12.70
CA SER A 83 -0.06 11.11 -12.46
C SER A 83 0.60 11.78 -13.67
N LEU A 84 0.60 13.11 -13.64
CA LEU A 84 1.42 14.01 -14.47
C LEU A 84 2.94 13.70 -14.50
N HIS A 85 3.43 12.66 -13.80
CA HIS A 85 4.84 12.35 -13.62
C HIS A 85 5.22 10.91 -14.00
N THR A 86 4.84 10.46 -15.19
CA THR A 86 5.65 9.46 -15.92
C THR A 86 5.93 10.04 -17.29
N GLY A 87 7.20 10.31 -17.56
CA GLY A 87 7.64 10.93 -18.80
C GLY A 87 7.13 10.16 -20.02
N GLY A 88 6.41 10.88 -20.90
CA GLY A 88 6.33 10.59 -22.33
C GLY A 88 5.52 9.37 -22.75
N ALA A 89 4.19 9.40 -22.60
CA ALA A 89 3.31 8.73 -23.56
C ALA A 89 1.93 9.40 -23.56
N LYS A 90 1.60 10.12 -24.64
CA LYS A 90 0.22 10.52 -24.92
C LYS A 90 -0.47 9.34 -25.60
N THR A 91 -1.47 8.75 -24.97
CA THR A 91 -2.46 7.94 -25.69
C THR A 91 -3.26 8.87 -26.59
N ILE A 92 -3.02 8.80 -27.90
CA ILE A 92 -3.87 9.39 -28.93
C ILE A 92 -5.22 8.69 -28.84
N GLY A 93 -6.26 9.47 -28.56
CA GLY A 93 -7.64 8.99 -28.52
C GLY A 93 -8.08 8.47 -29.89
N THR A 94 -8.71 7.31 -29.85
CA THR A 94 -9.80 6.83 -30.70
C THR A 94 -10.04 7.59 -32.02
N ILE A 95 -9.75 6.93 -33.14
CA ILE A 95 -10.55 7.08 -34.36
C ILE A 95 -11.49 5.87 -34.40
N ILE A 96 -12.79 6.12 -34.23
CA ILE A 96 -13.85 5.16 -34.57
C ILE A 96 -13.94 5.15 -36.11
N ARG A 97 -14.12 3.93 -36.63
CA ARG A 97 -14.18 3.47 -38.03
C ARG A 97 -14.79 4.45 -39.05
#